data_AF-A0A0C1QXZ1-F1
#
_entry.id   AF-A0A0C1QXZ1-F1
#
_cell.length_a   1.000
_cell.length_b   1.000
_cell.length_c   1.000
_cell.angle_alpha   90.00
_cell.angle_beta   90.00
_cell.angle_gamma   90.00
#
_symmetry.space_group_name_H-M   'P 1'
#
loop_
_entity.id
_entity.type
_entity.pdbx_description
1 polymer ?
#
loop_
_entity_poly.entity_id
_entity_poly.type
_entity_poly.pdbx_seq_one_letter_code
_entity_poly.pdbx_strand_id
1 'polypeptide(L)'
;MTNISALIQALDQNQPAVCLTVVESLVKLGPATVESLISAYRSSTDQGLQAYIIQALAQIGDPRATELLGEVVGSSVANHCQGNVRRIAARGLGRICRTTDNPIVVQYAMEKLTWALLAPDDWGLRYAAAVSLQEIATPEAYRALQMAIDRETDTVVRSRVTMALGG
;
A
#
# COMPACT_ATOMS: atom_id res chain seq x y z
N MET A 1 -0.75 15.35 25.85
CA MET A 1 -1.38 14.14 25.29
C MET A 1 -1.82 14.47 23.88
N THR A 2 -1.19 13.86 22.87
CA THR A 2 -1.61 14.07 21.47
C THR A 2 -2.92 13.32 21.24
N ASN A 3 -3.96 14.02 20.79
CA ASN A 3 -5.29 13.43 20.60
C ASN A 3 -5.39 12.85 19.18
N ILE A 4 -5.21 11.53 19.06
CA ILE A 4 -5.26 10.80 17.78
C ILE A 4 -6.62 10.98 17.10
N SER A 5 -7.72 10.94 17.85
CA SER A 5 -9.08 11.13 17.30
C SER A 5 -9.25 12.53 16.71
N ALA A 6 -8.70 13.56 17.34
CA ALA A 6 -8.74 14.93 16.82
C ALA A 6 -7.93 15.08 15.52
N LEU A 7 -6.77 14.41 15.42
CA LEU A 7 -5.99 14.36 14.18
C LEU A 7 -6.76 13.66 13.06
N ILE A 8 -7.39 12.51 13.34
CA ILE A 8 -8.20 11.80 12.34
C ILE A 8 -9.37 12.67 11.88
N GLN A 9 -10.05 13.37 12.79
CA GLN A 9 -11.14 14.29 12.43
C GLN A 9 -10.66 15.46 11.55
N ALA A 10 -9.43 15.95 11.74
CA ALA A 10 -8.88 17.02 10.92
C ALA A 10 -8.66 16.60 9.45
N LEU A 11 -8.56 15.31 9.14
CA LEU A 11 -8.46 14.82 7.77
C LEU A 11 -9.74 15.02 6.95
N ASP A 12 -10.89 15.17 7.61
CA ASP A 12 -12.22 15.34 6.97
C ASP A 12 -12.46 16.76 6.43
N GLN A 13 -11.57 17.71 6.78
CA GLN A 13 -11.73 19.13 6.42
C GLN A 13 -11.46 19.44 4.94
N ASN A 14 -11.13 18.43 4.12
CA ASN A 14 -10.93 18.53 2.66
C ASN A 14 -9.95 19.63 2.20
N GLN A 15 -8.95 19.96 3.03
CA GLN A 15 -7.87 20.88 2.68
C GLN A 15 -6.55 20.11 2.48
N PRO A 16 -6.13 19.83 1.23
CA PRO A 16 -5.03 18.88 0.96
C PRO A 16 -3.72 19.17 1.71
N ALA A 17 -3.32 20.43 1.81
CA ALA A 17 -2.09 20.82 2.54
C ALA A 17 -2.17 20.52 4.05
N VAL A 18 -3.35 20.72 4.65
CA VAL A 18 -3.60 20.40 6.06
C VAL A 18 -3.61 18.89 6.24
N CYS A 19 -4.33 18.16 5.38
CA CYS A 19 -4.42 16.70 5.46
C CYS A 19 -3.05 16.03 5.37
N LEU A 20 -2.15 16.50 4.49
CA LEU A 20 -0.79 15.96 4.41
C LEU A 20 0.01 16.19 5.71
N THR A 21 -0.09 17.38 6.31
CA THR A 21 0.57 17.70 7.59
C THR A 21 0.03 16.81 8.73
N VAL A 22 -1.27 16.54 8.71
CA VAL A 22 -1.93 15.65 9.67
C VAL A 22 -1.48 14.20 9.47
N VAL A 23 -1.40 13.72 8.23
CA VAL A 23 -0.85 12.39 7.90
C VAL A 23 0.59 12.26 8.43
N GLU A 24 1.46 13.24 8.17
CA GLU A 24 2.82 13.22 8.69
C GLU A 24 2.87 13.15 10.22
N SER A 25 1.96 13.87 10.89
CA SER A 25 1.86 13.85 12.35
C SER A 25 1.43 12.48 12.87
N LEU A 26 0.45 11.84 12.22
CA LEU A 26 0.00 10.48 12.53
C LEU A 26 1.12 9.45 12.29
N VAL A 27 1.88 9.59 11.20
CA VAL A 27 3.03 8.73 10.89
C VAL A 27 4.14 8.89 11.94
N LYS A 28 4.42 10.10 12.43
CA LYS A 28 5.40 10.36 13.50
C LYS A 28 5.00 9.73 14.84
N LEU A 29 3.70 9.67 15.13
CA LEU A 29 3.19 8.93 16.29
C LEU A 29 3.30 7.41 16.11
N GLY A 30 3.44 6.95 14.87
CA GLY A 30 3.81 5.59 14.53
C GLY A 30 2.75 4.55 14.89
N PRO A 31 3.17 3.35 15.34
CA PRO A 31 2.29 2.22 15.65
C PRO A 31 1.11 2.53 16.57
N ALA A 32 1.22 3.54 17.45
CA ALA A 32 0.16 3.92 18.37
C ALA A 32 -1.14 4.38 17.67
N THR A 33 -1.06 4.79 16.39
CA THR A 33 -2.22 5.29 15.63
C THR A 33 -2.96 4.22 14.83
N VAL A 34 -2.38 3.04 14.66
CA VAL A 34 -2.81 2.04 13.66
C VAL A 34 -4.24 1.56 13.88
N GLU A 35 -4.61 1.16 15.11
CA GLU A 35 -5.97 0.70 15.41
C GLU A 35 -7.02 1.79 15.18
N SER A 36 -6.71 3.03 15.60
CA SER A 36 -7.61 4.17 15.40
C SER A 36 -7.80 4.49 13.92
N LEU A 37 -6.73 4.40 13.13
CA LEU A 37 -6.77 4.59 11.68
C LEU A 37 -7.59 3.51 10.99
N ILE A 38 -7.39 2.23 11.35
CA ILE A 38 -8.19 1.11 10.82
C ILE A 38 -9.66 1.30 11.16
N SER A 39 -9.98 1.60 12.42
CA SER A 39 -11.36 1.86 12.84
C SER A 39 -11.99 3.02 12.06
N ALA A 40 -11.26 4.12 11.88
CA ALA A 40 -11.75 5.29 11.15
C ALA A 40 -11.99 4.99 9.66
N TYR A 41 -11.12 4.19 9.03
CA TYR A 41 -11.31 3.75 7.65
C TYR A 41 -12.62 2.97 7.50
N ARG A 42 -12.88 2.03 8.42
CA ARG A 42 -14.06 1.16 8.40
C ARG A 42 -15.36 1.91 8.67
N SER A 43 -15.31 2.99 9.45
CA SER A 43 -16.48 3.83 9.76
C SER A 43 -16.78 4.90 8.72
N SER A 44 -15.83 5.20 7.82
CA SER A 44 -15.98 6.27 6.83
C SER A 44 -16.43 5.73 5.47
N THR A 45 -17.25 6.51 4.77
CA THR A 45 -17.57 6.34 3.34
C THR A 45 -16.91 7.41 2.47
N ASP A 46 -16.22 8.39 3.07
CA ASP A 46 -15.50 9.43 2.34
C ASP A 46 -14.19 8.89 1.76
N GLN A 47 -14.10 8.90 0.43
CA GLN A 47 -12.95 8.34 -0.30
C GLN A 47 -11.66 9.16 -0.10
N GLY A 48 -11.76 10.46 0.15
CA GLY A 48 -10.61 11.33 0.42
C GLY A 48 -10.00 11.03 1.79
N LEU A 49 -10.84 10.94 2.82
CA LEU A 49 -10.43 10.53 4.16
C LEU A 49 -9.82 9.13 4.14
N GLN A 50 -10.48 8.16 3.48
CA GLN A 50 -9.95 6.82 3.32
C GLN A 50 -8.57 6.81 2.64
N ALA A 51 -8.37 7.63 1.59
CA ALA A 51 -7.09 7.74 0.90
C ALA A 51 -5.97 8.23 1.84
N TYR A 52 -6.22 9.26 2.65
CA TYR A 52 -5.22 9.75 3.62
C TYR A 52 -4.92 8.74 4.72
N ILE A 53 -5.92 7.98 5.19
CA ILE A 53 -5.73 6.91 6.16
C ILE A 53 -4.83 5.81 5.58
N ILE A 54 -5.10 5.36 4.35
CA ILE A 54 -4.27 4.36 3.67
C ILE A 54 -2.84 4.89 3.46
N GLN A 55 -2.69 6.16 3.11
CA GLN A 55 -1.39 6.80 2.99
C GLN A 55 -0.62 6.82 4.33
N ALA A 56 -1.29 7.11 5.44
CA ALA A 56 -0.67 7.06 6.77
C ALA A 56 -0.26 5.61 7.13
N LEU A 57 -1.17 4.65 7.00
CA LEU A 57 -0.90 3.24 7.33
C LEU A 57 0.23 2.63 6.49
N ALA A 58 0.27 2.93 5.19
CA ALA A 58 1.34 2.47 4.31
C ALA A 58 2.71 3.06 4.68
N GLN A 59 2.76 4.31 5.16
CA GLN A 59 3.98 4.93 5.65
C GLN A 59 4.40 4.40 7.02
N ILE A 60 3.46 4.15 7.92
CA ILE A 60 3.76 3.54 9.22
C ILE A 60 4.35 2.14 9.03
N GLY A 61 3.78 1.33 8.13
CA GLY A 61 4.30 0.00 7.82
C GLY A 61 4.16 -0.99 8.98
N ASP A 62 3.13 -0.84 9.79
CA ASP A 62 2.84 -1.76 10.91
C ASP A 62 2.09 -3.01 10.40
N PRO A 63 2.52 -4.22 10.79
CA PRO A 63 1.88 -5.48 10.38
C PRO A 63 0.38 -5.58 10.64
N ARG A 64 -0.16 -4.86 11.63
CA ARG A 64 -1.60 -4.85 11.94
C ARG A 64 -2.45 -4.25 10.82
N ALA A 65 -1.86 -3.45 9.94
CA ALA A 65 -2.57 -2.87 8.79
C ALA A 65 -2.64 -3.81 7.57
N THR A 66 -1.99 -4.98 7.61
CA THR A 66 -1.78 -5.86 6.45
C THR A 66 -3.08 -6.25 5.75
N GLU A 67 -4.07 -6.70 6.51
CA GLU A 67 -5.35 -7.15 5.97
C GLU A 67 -6.06 -6.01 5.23
N LEU A 68 -6.17 -4.84 5.88
CA LEU A 68 -6.79 -3.66 5.28
C LEU A 68 -6.06 -3.21 4.01
N LEU A 69 -4.73 -3.15 4.02
CA LEU A 69 -3.97 -2.79 2.82
C LEU A 69 -4.15 -3.82 1.70
N GLY A 70 -4.24 -5.11 2.03
CA GLY A 70 -4.52 -6.18 1.06
C GLY A 70 -5.91 -6.11 0.43
N GLU A 71 -6.92 -5.75 1.20
CA GLU A 71 -8.27 -5.48 0.69
C GLU A 71 -8.28 -4.30 -0.27
N VAL A 72 -7.61 -3.20 0.10
CA VAL A 72 -7.51 -2.00 -0.73
C VAL A 72 -6.79 -2.30 -2.04
N VAL A 73 -5.69 -3.05 -2.02
CA VAL A 73 -5.02 -3.51 -3.25
C VAL A 73 -6.00 -4.27 -4.16
N GLY A 74 -6.84 -5.13 -3.57
CA GLY A 74 -7.83 -5.94 -4.28
C GLY A 74 -9.10 -5.20 -4.73
N SER A 75 -9.32 -3.96 -4.30
CA SER A 75 -10.56 -3.25 -4.61
C SER A 75 -10.68 -2.92 -6.11
N SER A 76 -11.91 -2.90 -6.62
CA SER A 76 -12.18 -2.44 -7.97
C SER A 76 -11.89 -0.94 -8.12
N VAL A 77 -11.53 -0.54 -9.33
CA VAL A 77 -11.26 0.87 -9.66
C VAL A 77 -12.51 1.45 -10.31
N ALA A 78 -13.19 2.36 -9.63
CA ALA A 78 -14.28 3.16 -10.19
C ALA A 78 -13.77 4.46 -10.82
N ASN A 79 -12.58 4.95 -10.44
CA ASN A 79 -11.99 6.18 -10.97
C ASN A 79 -10.45 6.23 -10.78
N HIS A 80 -9.79 7.20 -11.42
CA HIS A 80 -8.32 7.35 -11.35
C HIS A 80 -7.78 7.58 -9.93
N CYS A 81 -8.56 8.19 -9.04
CA CYS A 81 -8.16 8.43 -7.64
C CYS A 81 -8.00 7.10 -6.89
N GLN A 82 -8.91 6.14 -7.11
CA GLN A 82 -8.81 4.81 -6.51
C GLN A 82 -7.57 4.05 -7.01
N GLY A 83 -7.15 4.26 -8.26
CA GLY A 83 -5.88 3.70 -8.77
C GLY A 83 -4.67 4.14 -7.95
N ASN A 84 -4.61 5.41 -7.51
CA ASN A 84 -3.51 5.89 -6.67
C ASN A 84 -3.50 5.23 -5.28
N VAL A 85 -4.67 5.08 -4.66
CA VAL A 85 -4.79 4.48 -3.32
C VAL A 85 -4.33 3.02 -3.32
N ARG A 86 -4.67 2.24 -4.36
CA ARG A 86 -4.21 0.85 -4.53
C ARG A 86 -2.69 0.76 -4.62
N ARG A 87 -2.05 1.68 -5.34
CA ARG A 87 -0.59 1.74 -5.47
C ARG A 87 0.08 2.04 -4.13
N ILE A 88 -0.46 3.00 -3.38
CA ILE A 88 0.01 3.33 -2.02
C ILE A 88 -0.11 2.10 -1.11
N ALA A 89 -1.24 1.39 -1.16
CA ALA A 89 -1.44 0.19 -0.37
C ALA A 89 -0.45 -0.93 -0.73
N ALA A 90 -0.18 -1.16 -2.02
CA ALA A 90 0.84 -2.11 -2.47
C ALA A 90 2.26 -1.73 -2.00
N ARG A 91 2.61 -0.44 -1.99
CA ARG A 91 3.88 0.03 -1.41
C ARG A 91 3.93 -0.18 0.11
N GLY A 92 2.81 0.00 0.81
CA GLY A 92 2.66 -0.28 2.23
C GLY A 92 2.87 -1.75 2.58
N LEU A 93 2.26 -2.67 1.82
CA LEU A 93 2.48 -4.12 1.98
C LEU A 93 3.95 -4.49 1.78
N GLY A 94 4.61 -3.90 0.77
CA GLY A 94 6.05 -4.09 0.56
C GLY A 94 6.89 -3.64 1.76
N ARG A 95 6.55 -2.48 2.35
CA ARG A 95 7.21 -1.99 3.56
C ARG A 95 7.03 -2.94 4.75
N ILE A 96 5.80 -3.38 5.02
CA ILE A 96 5.49 -4.31 6.10
C ILE A 96 6.26 -5.62 5.93
N CYS A 97 6.26 -6.19 4.72
CA CYS A 97 6.89 -7.48 4.44
C CYS A 97 8.41 -7.48 4.69
N ARG A 98 9.07 -6.31 4.58
CA ARG A 98 10.52 -6.18 4.85
C ARG A 98 10.89 -6.06 6.32
N THR A 99 9.93 -5.71 7.18
CA THR A 99 10.19 -5.37 8.58
C THR A 99 9.56 -6.36 9.55
N THR A 100 8.69 -7.25 9.07
CA THR A 100 7.97 -8.21 9.90
C THR A 100 8.59 -9.60 9.83
N ASP A 101 8.71 -10.26 10.98
CA ASP A 101 9.13 -11.67 11.07
C ASP A 101 7.92 -12.63 11.10
N ASN A 102 6.69 -12.11 11.01
CA ASN A 102 5.48 -12.93 11.07
C ASN A 102 5.25 -13.62 9.70
N PRO A 103 5.39 -14.96 9.60
CA PRO A 103 5.29 -15.66 8.32
C PRO A 103 3.89 -15.59 7.70
N ILE A 104 2.83 -15.49 8.51
CA ILE A 104 1.46 -15.37 8.02
C ILE A 104 1.27 -14.02 7.32
N VAL A 105 1.80 -12.95 7.92
CA VAL A 105 1.78 -11.60 7.35
C VAL A 105 2.59 -11.54 6.06
N VAL A 106 3.81 -12.10 6.07
CA VAL A 106 4.67 -12.18 4.88
C VAL A 106 3.96 -12.92 3.76
N GLN A 107 3.42 -14.12 4.03
CA GLN A 107 2.73 -14.94 3.04
C GLN A 107 1.56 -14.18 2.41
N TYR A 108 0.69 -13.57 3.22
CA TYR A 108 -0.44 -12.82 2.72
C TYR A 108 -0.01 -11.59 1.89
N ALA A 109 0.96 -10.82 2.35
CA ALA A 109 1.47 -9.67 1.62
C ALA A 109 2.07 -10.09 0.27
N MET A 110 2.85 -11.17 0.25
CA MET A 110 3.43 -11.75 -0.97
C MET A 110 2.38 -12.20 -1.97
N GLU A 111 1.32 -12.87 -1.51
CA GLU A 111 0.20 -13.28 -2.34
C GLU A 111 -0.50 -12.07 -2.98
N LYS A 112 -0.79 -11.03 -2.19
CA LYS A 112 -1.43 -9.80 -2.68
C LYS A 112 -0.57 -9.02 -3.65
N LEU A 113 0.74 -8.91 -3.39
CA LEU A 113 1.68 -8.24 -4.28
C LEU A 113 1.87 -9.01 -5.59
N THR A 114 1.96 -10.34 -5.52
CA THR A 114 2.04 -11.20 -6.71
C THR A 114 0.78 -11.05 -7.56
N TRP A 115 -0.40 -11.09 -6.95
CA TRP A 115 -1.64 -10.83 -7.66
C TRP A 115 -1.65 -9.43 -8.29
N ALA A 116 -1.26 -8.40 -7.53
CA ALA A 116 -1.24 -7.01 -8.00
C ALA A 116 -0.28 -6.78 -9.17
N LEU A 117 0.79 -7.57 -9.27
CA LEU A 117 1.72 -7.56 -10.39
C LEU A 117 1.18 -8.29 -11.63
N LEU A 118 0.42 -9.38 -11.46
CA LEU A 118 0.12 -10.30 -12.56
C LEU A 118 -1.30 -10.20 -13.14
N ALA A 119 -2.28 -9.72 -12.36
CA ALA A 119 -3.69 -9.85 -12.72
C ALA A 119 -4.38 -8.53 -13.16
N PRO A 120 -4.20 -7.37 -12.50
CA PRO A 120 -4.94 -6.16 -12.84
C PRO A 120 -4.44 -5.47 -14.12
N ASP A 121 -5.37 -4.84 -14.86
CA ASP A 121 -5.04 -3.99 -16.02
C ASP A 121 -4.36 -2.66 -15.66
N ASP A 122 -4.45 -2.22 -14.40
CA ASP A 122 -3.81 -0.99 -13.90
C ASP A 122 -2.28 -1.12 -13.90
N TRP A 123 -1.64 -0.60 -14.94
CA TRP A 123 -0.19 -0.61 -15.10
C TRP A 123 0.53 0.02 -13.91
N GLY A 124 -0.04 1.06 -13.29
CA GLY A 124 0.61 1.73 -12.17
C GLY A 124 0.55 0.90 -10.89
N LEU A 125 -0.50 0.10 -10.70
CA LEU A 125 -0.53 -0.90 -9.63
C LEU A 125 0.50 -2.00 -9.87
N ARG A 126 0.58 -2.54 -11.09
CA ARG A 126 1.60 -3.53 -11.45
C ARG A 126 3.01 -2.98 -11.21
N TYR A 127 3.27 -1.74 -11.60
CA TYR A 127 4.53 -1.03 -11.32
C TYR A 127 4.81 -0.95 -9.81
N ALA A 128 3.85 -0.49 -9.01
CA ALA A 128 4.02 -0.38 -7.56
C ALA A 128 4.31 -1.74 -6.91
N ALA A 129 3.62 -2.80 -7.35
CA ALA A 129 3.86 -4.17 -6.91
C ALA A 129 5.27 -4.65 -7.28
N ALA A 130 5.74 -4.39 -8.51
CA ALA A 130 7.10 -4.72 -8.93
C ALA A 130 8.16 -4.02 -8.06
N VAL A 131 7.96 -2.75 -7.71
CA VAL A 131 8.87 -2.03 -6.79
C VAL A 131 8.88 -2.70 -5.42
N SER A 132 7.71 -3.04 -4.87
CA SER A 132 7.61 -3.68 -3.56
C SER A 132 8.28 -5.06 -3.54
N LEU A 133 8.06 -5.87 -4.59
CA LEU A 133 8.67 -7.19 -4.71
C LEU A 133 10.20 -7.10 -4.86
N GLN A 134 10.73 -6.11 -5.60
CA GLN A 134 12.17 -5.89 -5.65
C GLN A 134 12.74 -5.59 -4.26
N GLU A 135 12.10 -4.70 -3.51
CA GLU A 135 12.60 -4.29 -2.19
C GLU A 135 12.51 -5.42 -1.16
N ILE A 136 11.56 -6.34 -1.30
CA ILE A 136 11.44 -7.56 -0.46
C ILE A 136 12.61 -8.51 -0.68
N ALA A 137 13.09 -8.63 -1.93
CA ALA A 137 14.33 -9.34 -2.28
C ALA A 137 14.40 -10.80 -1.79
N THR A 138 13.28 -11.53 -1.81
CA THR A 138 13.23 -12.98 -1.51
C THR A 138 13.14 -13.82 -2.79
N PRO A 139 13.47 -15.13 -2.72
CA PRO A 139 13.28 -16.04 -3.86
C PRO A 139 11.84 -16.05 -4.40
N GLU A 140 10.84 -15.96 -3.52
CA GLU A 140 9.43 -15.91 -3.89
C GLU A 140 9.10 -14.62 -4.66
N ALA A 141 9.65 -13.49 -4.22
CA ALA A 141 9.49 -12.20 -4.90
C ALA A 141 10.16 -12.19 -6.27
N TYR A 142 11.37 -12.75 -6.36
CA TYR A 142 12.08 -12.93 -7.62
C TYR A 142 11.26 -13.80 -8.59
N ARG A 143 10.68 -14.91 -8.11
CA ARG A 143 9.83 -15.77 -8.93
C ARG A 143 8.59 -15.03 -9.46
N ALA A 144 7.95 -14.20 -8.64
CA ALA A 144 6.81 -13.39 -9.08
C ALA A 144 7.20 -12.39 -10.18
N LEU A 145 8.35 -11.72 -10.03
CA LEU A 145 8.90 -10.81 -11.05
C LEU A 145 9.23 -11.56 -12.35
N GLN A 146 9.83 -12.75 -12.26
CA GLN A 146 10.14 -13.58 -13.41
C GLN A 146 8.88 -14.04 -14.15
N MET A 147 7.80 -14.37 -13.44
CA MET A 147 6.52 -14.70 -14.06
C MET A 147 5.89 -13.50 -14.79
N ALA A 148 6.15 -12.28 -14.31
CA ALA A 148 5.56 -11.06 -14.87
C ALA A 148 6.21 -10.67 -16.20
N ILE A 149 7.52 -10.82 -16.34
CA ILE A 149 8.25 -10.32 -17.53
C ILE A 149 7.76 -10.96 -18.83
N ASP A 150 7.39 -12.25 -18.78
CA ASP A 150 6.95 -13.02 -19.96
C ASP A 150 5.59 -12.56 -20.50
N ARG A 151 4.79 -11.89 -19.66
CA ARG A 151 3.39 -11.52 -19.94
C ARG A 151 3.14 -10.02 -19.94
N GLU A 152 4.02 -9.24 -19.33
CA GLU A 152 3.86 -7.80 -19.25
C GLU A 152 3.93 -7.20 -20.64
N THR A 153 2.94 -6.37 -20.99
CA THR A 153 2.83 -5.70 -22.29
C THR A 153 3.27 -4.25 -22.21
N ASP A 154 3.02 -3.59 -21.08
CA ASP A 154 3.36 -2.20 -20.82
C ASP A 154 4.88 -2.01 -20.76
N THR A 155 5.40 -1.05 -21.52
CA THR A 155 6.84 -0.82 -21.64
C THR A 155 7.47 -0.29 -20.35
N VAL A 156 6.73 0.51 -19.59
CA VAL A 156 7.19 1.10 -18.32
C VAL A 156 7.25 0.02 -17.25
N VAL A 157 6.20 -0.80 -17.12
CA VAL A 157 6.19 -1.91 -16.16
C VAL A 157 7.23 -2.96 -16.55
N ARG A 158 7.35 -3.31 -17.84
CA ARG A 158 8.37 -4.25 -18.31
C ARG A 158 9.79 -3.78 -17.97
N SER A 159 10.11 -2.52 -18.26
CA SER A 159 11.40 -1.91 -17.88
C SER A 159 11.64 -1.98 -16.36
N ARG A 160 10.60 -1.71 -15.57
CA ARG A 160 10.67 -1.77 -14.10
C ARG A 160 10.95 -3.17 -13.58
N VAL A 161 10.29 -4.18 -14.13
CA VAL A 161 10.48 -5.60 -13.78
C VAL A 161 11.87 -6.07 -14.21
N THR A 162 12.35 -5.71 -15.40
CA THR A 162 13.73 -6.00 -15.83
C THR A 162 14.76 -5.42 -14.88
N MET A 163 14.59 -4.16 -14.46
CA MET A 163 15.45 -3.54 -13.44
C MET A 163 15.39 -4.29 -12.10
N ALA A 164 14.20 -4.78 -11.73
CA ALA A 164 14.02 -5.54 -10.49
C ALA A 164 14.70 -6.92 -10.51
N LEU A 165 14.78 -7.56 -11.67
CA LEU A 165 15.45 -8.85 -11.86
C LEU A 165 16.98 -8.74 -12.01
N GLY A 166 17.49 -7.56 -12.39
CA GLY A 166 18.91 -7.34 -12.65
C GLY A 166 19.73 -6.79 -11.47
N GLY A 167 19.09 -6.46 -10.34
CA GLY A 167 19.74 -5.99 -9.12
C GLY A 167 19.72 -7.05 -8.04
#